data_AF-A0A944BJR6-F1
#
_entry.id   AF-A0A944BJR6-F1
#
_cell.length_a   1.000
_cell.length_b   1.000
_cell.length_c   1.000
_cell.angle_alpha   90.00
_cell.angle_beta   90.00
_cell.angle_gamma   90.00
#
_symmetry.space_group_name_H-M   'P 1'
#
loop_
_entity.id
_entity.type
_entity.pdbx_description
1 polymer ?
#
loop_
_entity_poly.entity_id
_entity_poly.type
_entity_poly.pdbx_seq_one_letter_code
_entity_poly.pdbx_strand_id
1 'polypeptide(L)' 'MKSDNVIARRKFPIGVQSFEDIRCEHAIYVDKTAFVYRLVSQGKYYFLARPRRFGKSLFIST' A
#
# COMPACT_ATOMS: atom_id res chain seq x y z
N MET A 1 -2.47 -18.32 -34.56
CA MET A 1 -1.69 -18.11 -33.32
C MET A 1 -2.30 -16.89 -32.61
N LYS A 2 -3.35 -17.09 -31.80
CA LYS A 2 -4.03 -15.97 -31.11
C LYS A 2 -3.18 -15.61 -29.89
N SER A 3 -2.61 -14.42 -29.92
CA SER A 3 -1.98 -13.78 -28.79
C SER A 3 -3.07 -13.34 -27.82
N ASP A 4 -3.49 -14.24 -26.94
CA ASP A 4 -4.32 -13.91 -25.78
C ASP A 4 -3.44 -13.17 -24.78
N ASN A 5 -3.21 -11.88 -25.04
CA ASN A 5 -2.59 -10.99 -24.07
C ASN A 5 -3.63 -10.63 -22.99
N VAL A 6 -3.99 -11.62 -22.18
CA VAL A 6 -4.69 -11.40 -20.93
C VAL A 6 -3.68 -10.72 -20.04
N ILE A 7 -3.76 -9.39 -19.89
CA ILE A 7 -3.06 -8.70 -18.81
C ILE A 7 -3.53 -9.42 -17.54
N ALA A 8 -2.66 -10.24 -16.95
CA ALA A 8 -2.96 -10.96 -15.73
C ALA A 8 -3.46 -9.94 -14.72
N ARG A 9 -4.77 -9.99 -14.41
CA ARG A 9 -5.40 -9.03 -13.51
C ARG A 9 -4.72 -9.19 -12.15
N ARG A 10 -3.91 -8.19 -11.76
CA ARG A 10 -3.25 -8.15 -10.46
C ARG A 10 -4.32 -8.24 -9.37
N LYS A 11 -4.08 -9.06 -8.36
CA LYS A 11 -5.03 -9.27 -7.26
C LYS A 11 -5.06 -8.04 -6.35
N PHE A 12 -6.22 -7.74 -5.78
CA PHE A 12 -6.30 -6.79 -4.67
C PHE A 12 -5.71 -7.44 -3.40
N PRO A 13 -4.87 -6.73 -2.64
CA PRO A 13 -4.23 -7.25 -1.43
C PRO A 13 -5.21 -7.26 -0.23
N ILE A 14 -6.32 -8.00 -0.36
CA ILE A 14 -7.33 -8.09 0.70
C ILE A 14 -6.78 -9.00 1.82
N GLY A 15 -6.69 -8.46 3.04
CA GLY A 15 -6.19 -9.21 4.20
C GLY A 15 -4.66 -9.21 4.34
N VAL A 16 -3.92 -8.79 3.31
CA VAL A 16 -2.47 -8.59 3.36
C VAL A 16 -2.15 -7.27 4.07
N GLN A 17 -1.24 -7.31 5.04
CA GLN A 17 -0.94 -6.15 5.89
C GLN A 17 0.50 -5.67 5.81
N SER A 18 1.40 -6.41 5.15
CA SER A 18 2.80 -6.03 4.96
C SER A 18 3.06 -5.54 3.53
N PHE A 19 4.00 -4.61 3.36
CA PHE A 19 4.38 -4.13 2.03
C PHE A 19 5.19 -5.19 1.26
N GLU A 20 5.98 -5.97 1.98
CA GLU A 20 6.78 -7.05 1.42
C GLU A 20 5.89 -8.09 0.74
N ASP A 21 4.83 -8.55 1.41
CA ASP A 21 3.89 -9.53 0.85
C ASP A 21 3.19 -8.98 -0.40
N ILE A 22 2.77 -7.72 -0.38
CA ILE A 22 2.15 -7.06 -1.56
C ILE A 22 3.11 -7.06 -2.76
N ARG A 23 4.40 -6.82 -2.51
CA ARG A 23 5.44 -6.85 -3.55
C ARG A 23 5.71 -8.26 -4.06
N CYS A 24 5.85 -9.23 -3.16
CA CYS A 24 6.10 -10.63 -3.46
C CYS A 24 4.95 -11.28 -4.24
N GLU A 25 3.70 -10.96 -3.90
CA GLU A 25 2.51 -11.49 -4.56
C GLU A 25 2.16 -10.77 -5.88
N HIS A 26 2.94 -9.74 -6.28
CA HIS A 26 2.63 -8.86 -7.41
C HIS A 26 1.20 -8.30 -7.37
N ALA A 27 0.70 -8.05 -6.16
CA ALA A 27 -0.63 -7.50 -5.92
C ALA A 27 -0.69 -6.00 -6.24
N ILE A 28 -1.90 -5.47 -6.35
CA ILE A 28 -2.12 -4.04 -6.58
C ILE A 28 -1.66 -3.25 -5.36
N TYR A 29 -0.74 -2.31 -5.57
CA TYR A 29 -0.30 -1.36 -4.56
C TYR A 29 -0.54 0.07 -5.04
N VAL A 30 -1.10 0.92 -4.17
CA VAL A 30 -1.21 2.36 -4.41
C VAL A 30 -0.02 3.04 -3.75
N ASP A 31 0.86 3.62 -4.55
CA ASP A 31 2.03 4.32 -4.05
C ASP A 31 1.65 5.61 -3.32
N LYS A 32 2.03 5.70 -2.05
CA LYS A 32 1.79 6.86 -1.17
C LYS A 32 3.09 7.54 -0.74
N THR A 33 4.23 7.15 -1.30
CA THR A 33 5.57 7.61 -0.89
C THR A 33 5.69 9.13 -0.93
N ALA A 34 5.15 9.79 -1.96
CA ALA A 34 5.17 11.25 -2.07
C ALA A 34 4.42 11.95 -0.91
N PHE A 35 3.29 11.39 -0.47
CA PHE A 35 2.54 11.92 0.66
C PHE A 35 3.28 11.72 1.99
N VAL A 36 3.91 10.55 2.17
CA VAL A 36 4.77 10.29 3.34
C VAL A 36 5.91 11.29 3.38
N TYR A 37 6.61 11.48 2.26
CA TYR A 37 7.72 12.43 2.15
C TYR A 37 7.29 13.85 2.54
N ARG A 38 6.12 14.29 2.06
CA ARG A 38 5.57 15.60 2.42
C ARG A 38 5.24 15.70 3.90
N LEU A 39 4.66 14.67 4.50
CA LEU A 39 4.35 14.64 5.93
C LEU A 39 5.63 14.80 6.75
N VAL A 40 6.64 13.96 6.52
CA VAL A 40 7.88 13.95 7.30
C VAL A 40 8.75 15.20 7.09
N SER A 41 8.67 15.83 5.91
CA SER A 41 9.47 17.03 5.59
C SER A 41 8.84 18.33 6.10
N GLN A 42 7.52 18.42 6.20
CA GLN A 42 6.82 19.69 6.47
C GLN A 42 6.25 19.81 7.88
N GLY A 43 5.95 18.70 8.58
CA GLY A 43 5.28 18.77 9.88
C GLY A 43 6.09 18.16 11.01
N LYS A 44 6.06 18.82 12.17
CA LYS A 44 6.69 18.33 13.40
C LYS A 44 5.85 17.26 14.11
N TYR A 45 4.52 17.40 14.10
CA TYR A 45 3.61 16.49 14.79
C TYR A 45 2.33 16.27 13.97
N TYR A 46 1.94 15.01 13.79
CA TYR A 46 0.67 14.64 13.15
C TYR A 46 -0.11 13.68 14.04
N PHE A 47 -1.36 14.02 14.33
CA PHE A 47 -2.30 13.09 14.95
C PHE A 47 -2.91 12.20 13.88
N LEU A 48 -2.43 10.95 13.80
CA LEU A 48 -3.04 9.93 12.95
C LEU A 48 -4.11 9.20 13.75
N ALA A 49 -5.34 9.72 13.74
CA ALA A 49 -6.50 9.02 14.33
C ALA A 49 -6.46 7.55 13.89
N ARG A 50 -6.51 6.58 14.81
CA ARG A 50 -6.39 5.13 14.53
C ARG A 50 -7.77 4.43 14.41
N PRO A 51 -8.63 4.67 13.39
CA PRO A 51 -9.80 3.81 13.20
C PRO A 51 -9.38 2.36 12.95
N ARG A 52 -10.05 1.41 13.61
CA ARG A 52 -9.84 -0.03 13.39
C ARG A 52 -10.02 -0.36 11.90
N ARG A 53 -9.13 -1.21 11.37
CA ARG A 53 -9.12 -1.71 9.97
C ARG A 53 -8.85 -0.67 8.87
N PHE A 54 -8.41 0.55 9.20
CA PHE A 54 -8.12 1.59 8.19
C PHE A 54 -6.76 1.42 7.46
N GLY A 55 -6.11 0.26 7.53
CA GLY A 55 -4.86 0.00 6.80
C GLY A 55 -3.61 0.73 7.33
N LYS A 56 -3.53 0.98 8.65
CA LYS A 56 -2.39 1.69 9.26
C LYS A 56 -1.15 0.83 9.43
N SER A 57 -1.29 -0.49 9.58
CA SER A 57 -0.16 -1.42 9.75
C SER A 57 0.79 -1.38 8.54
N LEU A 58 0.27 -1.13 7.34
CA LEU A 58 1.06 -0.96 6.12
C LEU A 58 1.81 0.38 6.08
N PHE A 59 1.31 1.39 6.80
CA PHE A 59 1.82 2.76 6.75
C PHE A 59 2.83 3.06 7.86
N ILE A 60 2.64 2.48 9.04
CA ILE A 60 3.51 2.64 10.22
C ILE A 60 3.71 1.27 10.85
N SER A 61 4.96 0.79 10.85
CA SER A 61 5.37 -0.33 11.69
C SER A 61 5.37 0.14 13.14
N THR A 62 4.74 -0.64 14.02
CA THR A 62 4.86 -0.46 15.49
C THR A 62 5.83 -1.51 16.00
#